data_AF-A0A5B0NXJ7-F1
#
_entry.id   AF-A0A5B0NXJ7-F1
#
_cell.length_a   1.000
_cell.length_b   1.000
_cell.length_c   1.000
_cell.angle_alpha   90.00
_cell.angle_beta   90.00
_cell.angle_gamma   90.00
#
_symmetry.space_group_name_H-M   'P 1'
#
loop_
_entity.id
_entity.type
_entity.pdbx_description
1 polymer ?
#
loop_
_entity_poly.entity_id
_entity_poly.type
_entity_poly.pdbx_seq_one_letter_code
_entity_poly.pdbx_strand_id
1 'polypeptide(L)'
;MFKSRALMLRVCAGTAITLLTLSVQLVVLEARHTSLVPRDGFVKNCVRFLGEHYDDSSKMICEDNDTGYLCPKDQCTSGDLPDSHAAAPFSTMTWTGCKRISLGDILGAEGVTASQAISVHFLPGKEVAVHGSQNGLSGIFDFECHWNSPSDPNARTPYCGGCHNF
;
A
#
# COMPACT_ATOMS: atom_id res chain seq x y z
N MET A 1 -36.59 -58.37 -17.20
CA MET A 1 -35.37 -57.73 -17.75
C MET A 1 -35.38 -56.23 -17.42
N PHE A 2 -35.05 -55.84 -16.18
CA PHE A 2 -35.21 -54.44 -15.70
C PHE A 2 -34.17 -54.05 -14.62
N LYS A 3 -32.92 -54.53 -14.70
CA LYS A 3 -31.90 -54.25 -13.67
C LYS A 3 -30.67 -53.48 -14.14
N SER A 4 -30.55 -53.18 -15.44
CA SER A 4 -29.31 -52.59 -16.00
C SER A 4 -29.36 -51.08 -16.23
N ARG A 5 -30.51 -50.42 -16.14
CA ARG A 5 -30.62 -48.96 -16.38
C ARG A 5 -30.39 -48.08 -15.16
N ALA A 6 -30.62 -48.61 -13.95
CA ALA A 6 -30.47 -47.84 -12.71
C ALA A 6 -29.01 -47.67 -12.25
N LEU A 7 -28.10 -48.55 -12.69
CA LEU A 7 -26.70 -48.52 -12.25
C LEU A 7 -25.86 -47.47 -13.02
N MET A 8 -26.11 -47.32 -14.32
CA MET A 8 -25.41 -46.35 -15.19
C MET A 8 -25.63 -44.89 -14.76
N LEU A 9 -26.84 -44.55 -14.30
CA LEU A 9 -27.19 -43.17 -13.87
C LEU A 9 -26.46 -42.72 -12.60
N ARG A 10 -26.07 -43.65 -11.71
CA ARG A 10 -25.33 -43.32 -10.48
C ARG A 10 -23.85 -43.06 -10.73
N VAL A 11 -23.26 -43.68 -11.76
CA VAL A 11 -21.85 -43.50 -12.12
C VAL A 11 -21.62 -42.14 -12.79
N CYS A 12 -22.57 -41.67 -13.62
CA CYS A 12 -22.48 -40.35 -14.26
C CYS A 12 -22.69 -39.16 -13.29
N ALA A 13 -23.50 -39.33 -12.24
CA ALA A 13 -23.69 -38.27 -11.24
C ALA A 13 -22.46 -38.11 -10.32
N GLY A 14 -21.77 -39.21 -10.00
CA GLY A 14 -20.57 -39.18 -9.15
C GLY A 14 -19.36 -38.52 -9.82
N THR A 15 -19.19 -38.69 -11.13
CA THR A 15 -18.10 -38.05 -11.90
C THR A 15 -18.37 -36.58 -12.20
N ALA A 16 -19.63 -36.18 -12.40
CA ALA A 16 -19.97 -34.77 -12.61
C ALA A 16 -19.71 -33.90 -11.38
N ILE A 17 -19.96 -34.43 -10.17
CA ILE A 17 -19.78 -33.68 -8.91
C ILE A 17 -18.28 -33.49 -8.59
N THR A 18 -17.42 -34.47 -8.87
CA THR A 18 -15.98 -34.33 -8.65
C THR A 18 -15.31 -33.39 -9.66
N LEU A 19 -15.76 -33.35 -10.91
CA LEU A 19 -15.29 -32.38 -11.90
C LEU A 19 -15.69 -30.95 -11.53
N LEU A 20 -16.92 -30.73 -11.04
CA LEU A 20 -17.39 -29.42 -10.62
C LEU A 20 -16.63 -28.86 -9.40
N THR A 21 -16.32 -29.69 -8.40
CA THR A 21 -15.55 -29.24 -7.23
C THR A 21 -14.09 -28.94 -7.56
N LEU A 22 -13.47 -29.67 -8.50
CA LEU A 22 -12.14 -29.37 -9.03
C LEU A 22 -12.10 -28.05 -9.79
N SER A 23 -13.12 -27.74 -10.61
CA SER A 23 -13.19 -26.46 -11.33
C SER A 23 -13.38 -25.26 -10.39
N VAL A 24 -14.14 -25.40 -9.30
CA VAL A 24 -14.30 -24.30 -8.32
C VAL A 24 -13.01 -24.10 -7.51
N GLN A 25 -12.29 -25.17 -7.17
CA GLN A 25 -10.98 -25.02 -6.53
C GLN A 25 -9.94 -24.39 -7.47
N LEU A 26 -9.94 -24.72 -8.76
CA LEU A 26 -9.05 -24.08 -9.73
C LEU A 26 -9.32 -22.58 -9.86
N VAL A 27 -10.60 -22.17 -9.97
CA VAL A 27 -10.97 -20.74 -10.07
C VAL A 27 -10.69 -19.98 -8.77
N VAL A 28 -10.87 -20.61 -7.59
CA VAL A 28 -10.51 -20.00 -6.30
C VAL A 28 -8.99 -19.94 -6.09
N LEU A 29 -8.22 -20.87 -6.68
CA LEU A 29 -6.76 -20.81 -6.69
C LEU A 29 -6.27 -19.75 -7.69
N GLU A 30 -6.84 -19.64 -8.89
CA GLU A 30 -6.52 -18.61 -9.90
C GLU A 30 -6.89 -17.20 -9.43
N ALA A 31 -8.00 -17.03 -8.70
CA ALA A 31 -8.36 -15.75 -8.09
C ALA A 31 -7.45 -15.35 -6.91
N ARG A 32 -6.70 -16.30 -6.33
CA ARG A 32 -5.63 -16.00 -5.36
C ARG A 32 -4.25 -15.83 -6.02
N HIS A 33 -4.13 -16.09 -7.33
CA HIS A 33 -2.89 -16.04 -8.08
C HIS A 33 -2.85 -14.96 -9.17
N THR A 34 -3.70 -13.93 -9.11
CA THR A 34 -3.49 -12.69 -9.90
C THR A 34 -2.32 -11.82 -9.41
N SER A 35 -1.31 -12.39 -8.77
CA SER A 35 0.01 -11.76 -8.62
C SER A 35 1.07 -12.69 -9.22
N LEU A 36 1.04 -12.78 -10.55
CA LEU A 36 2.08 -13.42 -11.38
C LEU A 36 3.20 -12.42 -11.69
N VAL A 37 3.73 -11.74 -10.66
CA VAL A 37 5.04 -11.09 -10.74
C VAL A 37 5.92 -11.77 -9.71
N PRO A 38 7.14 -12.23 -10.07
CA PRO A 38 8.09 -12.72 -9.08
C PRO A 38 8.30 -11.64 -8.03
N ARG A 39 8.00 -11.93 -6.76
CA ARG A 39 8.34 -11.08 -5.59
C ARG A 39 9.85 -11.09 -5.32
N ASP A 40 10.67 -10.90 -6.35
CA ASP A 40 12.13 -10.85 -6.28
C ASP A 40 12.66 -9.43 -6.01
N GLY A 41 11.83 -8.56 -5.45
CA GLY A 41 12.23 -7.23 -5.00
C GLY A 41 12.32 -7.17 -3.48
N PHE A 42 13.37 -6.53 -2.98
CA PHE A 42 13.61 -6.38 -1.55
C PHE A 42 12.50 -5.54 -0.91
N VAL A 43 12.10 -5.90 0.32
CA VAL A 43 11.30 -5.02 1.16
C VAL A 43 12.21 -3.93 1.72
N LYS A 44 11.78 -2.67 1.62
CA LYS A 44 12.54 -1.49 2.05
C LYS A 44 11.72 -0.64 3.00
N ASN A 45 12.36 -0.16 4.06
CA ASN A 45 11.80 0.89 4.93
C ASN A 45 12.25 2.24 4.38
N CYS A 46 11.29 3.09 4.02
CA CYS A 46 11.55 4.38 3.41
C CYS A 46 11.73 5.45 4.49
N VAL A 47 12.88 5.40 5.17
CA VAL A 47 13.15 6.23 6.36
C VAL A 47 13.53 7.68 6.04
N ARG A 48 13.83 8.01 4.77
CA ARG A 48 14.17 9.38 4.36
C ARG A 48 13.10 10.01 3.48
N PHE A 49 12.61 9.25 2.51
CA PHE A 49 11.64 9.75 1.55
C PHE A 49 10.76 8.63 1.01
N LEU A 50 9.48 8.94 0.79
CA LEU A 50 8.62 8.14 -0.08
C LEU A 50 7.78 9.11 -0.92
N GLY A 51 7.76 8.95 -2.24
CA GLY A 51 6.92 9.78 -3.10
C GLY A 51 6.66 9.17 -4.47
N GLU A 52 5.62 9.65 -5.14
CA GLU A 52 5.27 9.20 -6.49
C GLU A 52 6.39 9.51 -7.49
N HIS A 53 6.64 8.57 -8.41
CA HIS A 53 7.60 8.81 -9.49
C HIS A 53 6.99 9.75 -10.55
N TYR A 54 7.75 10.76 -10.96
CA TYR A 54 7.26 11.86 -11.80
C TYR A 54 6.71 11.41 -13.17
N ASP A 55 7.32 10.40 -13.79
CA ASP A 55 6.88 9.86 -15.10
C ASP A 55 5.91 8.67 -14.99
N ASP A 56 5.77 8.06 -13.80
CA ASP A 56 5.05 6.80 -13.64
C ASP A 56 4.35 6.74 -12.29
N SER A 57 3.09 7.16 -12.25
CA SER A 57 2.28 7.18 -11.02
C SER A 57 1.95 5.79 -10.47
N SER A 58 2.32 4.70 -11.17
CA SER A 58 2.24 3.33 -10.64
C SER A 58 3.45 2.97 -9.77
N LYS A 59 4.48 3.82 -9.74
CA LYS A 59 5.72 3.63 -8.98
C LYS A 59 5.90 4.70 -7.91
N MET A 60 6.63 4.29 -6.88
CA MET A 60 7.09 5.15 -5.80
C MET A 60 8.61 5.12 -5.74
N ILE A 61 9.21 6.26 -5.47
CA ILE A 61 10.61 6.39 -5.06
C ILE A 61 10.65 6.25 -3.54
N CYS A 62 11.34 5.22 -3.05
CA CYS A 62 11.57 4.95 -1.63
C CYS A 62 13.05 5.19 -1.34
N GLU A 63 13.37 6.06 -0.40
CA GLU A 63 14.75 6.28 0.06
C GLU A 63 14.93 5.79 1.49
N ASP A 64 15.92 4.91 1.66
CA ASP A 64 16.44 4.57 2.98
C ASP A 64 17.56 5.56 3.37
N ASN A 65 18.39 5.23 4.37
CA ASN A 65 19.48 6.11 4.78
C ASN A 65 20.63 6.18 3.77
N ASP A 66 20.77 5.17 2.92
CA ASP A 66 21.94 4.91 2.10
C ASP A 66 21.67 5.19 0.61
N THR A 67 20.49 4.82 0.09
CA THR A 67 20.17 4.89 -1.33
C THR A 67 18.66 4.96 -1.63
N GLY A 68 18.33 5.11 -2.91
CA GLY A 68 16.97 5.17 -3.44
C GLY A 68 16.58 3.91 -4.21
N TYR A 69 15.29 3.57 -4.16
CA TYR A 69 14.71 2.42 -4.83
C TYR A 69 13.41 2.81 -5.52
N LEU A 70 13.15 2.17 -6.65
CA LEU A 70 11.85 2.17 -7.30
C LEU A 70 11.03 0.98 -6.82
N CYS A 71 9.84 1.28 -6.31
CA CYS A 71 8.91 0.29 -5.79
C CYS A 71 7.54 0.43 -6.48
N PRO A 72 6.79 -0.65 -6.68
CA PRO A 72 5.38 -0.56 -7.07
C PRO A 72 4.56 0.15 -5.99
N LYS A 73 3.70 1.09 -6.40
CA LYS A 73 2.90 1.92 -5.49
C LYS A 73 1.92 1.12 -4.64
N ASP A 74 1.34 0.06 -5.22
CA ASP A 74 0.40 -0.84 -4.55
C ASP A 74 1.08 -1.75 -3.51
N GLN A 75 2.41 -1.79 -3.47
CA GLN A 75 3.20 -2.55 -2.50
C GLN A 75 3.75 -1.68 -1.36
N CYS A 76 3.37 -0.40 -1.30
CA CYS A 76 3.77 0.51 -0.24
C CYS A 76 2.70 0.63 0.85
N THR A 77 3.11 0.53 2.11
CA THR A 77 2.23 0.46 3.28
C THR A 77 2.37 1.68 4.19
N SER A 78 1.41 1.86 5.09
CA SER A 78 1.43 2.91 6.12
C SER A 78 2.31 2.57 7.34
N GLY A 79 3.37 1.77 7.14
CA GLY A 79 4.43 1.52 8.13
C GLY A 79 4.45 0.15 8.81
N ASP A 80 3.56 -0.75 8.42
CA ASP A 80 3.66 -2.18 8.74
C ASP A 80 4.30 -2.94 7.57
N LEU A 81 4.96 -4.07 7.81
CA LEU A 81 5.55 -4.86 6.72
C LEU A 81 4.47 -5.27 5.69
N PRO A 82 4.76 -5.26 4.36
CA PRO A 82 3.77 -5.56 3.31
C PRO A 82 3.01 -6.88 3.46
N ASP A 83 3.62 -7.90 4.10
CA ASP A 83 3.00 -9.21 4.32
C ASP A 83 2.27 -9.34 5.68
N SER A 84 2.19 -8.25 6.45
CA SER A 84 1.50 -8.22 7.74
C SER A 84 -0.02 -8.14 7.57
N HIS A 85 -0.78 -8.85 8.41
CA HIS A 85 -2.24 -8.71 8.47
C HIS A 85 -2.71 -7.31 8.92
N ALA A 86 -1.82 -6.53 9.53
CA ALA A 86 -2.09 -5.15 9.93
C ALA A 86 -1.72 -4.13 8.83
N ALA A 87 -1.14 -4.58 7.71
CA ALA A 87 -0.70 -3.69 6.65
C ALA A 87 -1.89 -2.96 6.01
N ALA A 88 -1.85 -1.63 6.08
CA ALA A 88 -2.73 -0.76 5.32
C ALA A 88 -1.93 -0.05 4.21
N PRO A 89 -2.58 0.35 3.10
CA PRO A 89 -1.92 1.06 2.01
C PRO A 89 -1.29 2.37 2.48
N PHE A 90 -0.18 2.80 1.87
CA PHE A 90 0.45 4.10 2.18
C PHE A 90 -0.54 5.27 2.14
N SER A 91 -1.51 5.24 1.21
CA SER A 91 -2.53 6.30 1.07
C SER A 91 -3.42 6.51 2.30
N THR A 92 -3.46 5.55 3.24
CA THR A 92 -4.24 5.68 4.48
C THR A 92 -3.45 6.32 5.62
N MET A 93 -2.16 6.60 5.40
CA MET A 93 -1.31 7.24 6.39
C MET A 93 -1.71 8.70 6.60
N THR A 94 -1.62 9.15 7.85
CA THR A 94 -2.00 10.51 8.25
C THR A 94 -1.00 11.05 9.27
N TRP A 95 -0.76 12.36 9.22
CA TRP A 95 0.07 13.07 10.19
C TRP A 95 -0.78 14.15 10.85
N THR A 96 -0.76 14.18 12.19
CA THR A 96 -1.64 15.05 12.98
C THR A 96 -0.84 16.13 13.69
N GLY A 97 -1.49 17.25 13.99
CA GLY A 97 -0.85 18.37 14.70
C GLY A 97 0.17 19.11 13.83
N CYS A 98 -0.04 19.09 12.51
CA CYS A 98 0.86 19.69 11.56
C CYS A 98 0.56 21.18 11.35
N LYS A 99 1.55 21.88 10.85
CA LYS A 99 1.43 23.20 10.27
C LYS A 99 1.27 23.09 8.76
N ARG A 100 0.15 23.55 8.22
CA ARG A 100 -0.02 23.72 6.77
C ARG A 100 0.66 25.02 6.33
N ILE A 101 1.52 24.92 5.33
CA ILE A 101 2.19 26.07 4.73
C ILE A 101 1.21 26.85 3.85
N SER A 102 1.30 28.18 3.89
CA SER A 102 0.46 29.05 3.07
C SER A 102 0.77 28.85 1.58
N LEU A 103 -0.27 28.68 0.77
CA LEU A 103 -0.15 28.50 -0.67
C LEU A 103 -1.16 29.41 -1.39
N GLY A 104 -0.65 30.40 -2.13
CA GLY A 104 -1.48 31.40 -2.79
C GLY A 104 -2.39 32.14 -1.81
N ASP A 105 -3.70 32.13 -2.07
CA ASP A 105 -4.71 32.79 -1.25
C ASP A 105 -5.13 31.99 0.00
N ILE A 106 -4.68 30.73 0.12
CA ILE A 106 -5.01 29.90 1.27
C ILE A 106 -3.96 30.12 2.36
N LEU A 107 -4.36 30.84 3.40
CA LEU A 107 -3.54 31.12 4.59
C LEU A 107 -3.03 29.84 5.25
N GLY A 108 -1.86 29.89 5.88
CA GLY A 108 -1.36 28.77 6.68
C GLY A 108 -2.27 28.46 7.88
N ALA A 109 -2.17 27.24 8.41
CA ALA A 109 -2.95 26.79 9.56
C ALA A 109 -2.15 25.85 10.45
N GLU A 110 -2.39 25.89 11.75
CA GLU A 110 -1.72 25.07 12.76
C GLU A 110 -2.67 23.97 13.28
N GLY A 111 -2.10 22.88 13.80
CA GLY A 111 -2.88 21.80 14.43
C GLY A 111 -3.72 20.97 13.46
N VAL A 112 -3.44 21.03 12.16
CA VAL A 112 -4.21 20.32 11.13
C VAL A 112 -3.74 18.87 10.96
N THR A 113 -4.49 18.10 10.17
CA THR A 113 -4.13 16.72 9.81
C THR A 113 -3.84 16.62 8.31
N ALA A 114 -2.62 16.22 7.97
CA ALA A 114 -2.21 15.88 6.61
C ALA A 114 -2.60 14.43 6.29
N SER A 115 -3.07 14.18 5.08
CA SER A 115 -3.59 12.89 4.62
C SER A 115 -3.41 12.73 3.12
N GLN A 116 -3.61 11.51 2.59
CA GLN A 116 -3.51 11.24 1.15
C GLN A 116 -2.21 11.82 0.56
N ALA A 117 -1.08 11.48 1.17
CA ALA A 117 0.21 11.99 0.78
C ALA A 117 0.59 11.51 -0.63
N ILE A 118 1.09 12.46 -1.43
CA ILE A 118 1.75 12.21 -2.71
C ILE A 118 3.24 11.96 -2.45
N SER A 119 3.84 12.73 -1.53
CA SER A 119 5.19 12.49 -1.05
C SER A 119 5.36 12.87 0.42
N VAL A 120 6.32 12.23 1.08
CA VAL A 120 6.71 12.44 2.48
C VAL A 120 8.23 12.46 2.59
N HIS A 121 8.75 13.45 3.32
CA HIS A 121 10.16 13.55 3.66
C HIS A 121 10.33 13.49 5.17
N PHE A 122 11.12 12.54 5.64
CA PHE A 122 11.50 12.41 7.04
C PHE A 122 12.82 13.14 7.26
N LEU A 123 12.75 14.28 7.94
CA LEU A 123 13.86 15.20 8.09
C LEU A 123 14.61 14.96 9.41
N PRO A 124 15.92 15.28 9.46
CA PRO A 124 16.66 15.33 10.71
C PRO A 124 15.97 16.29 11.71
N GLY A 125 15.98 15.95 13.00
CA GLY A 125 15.36 16.81 14.02
C GLY A 125 13.91 16.47 14.37
N LYS A 126 13.44 15.28 13.96
CA LYS A 126 12.09 14.75 14.28
C LYS A 126 10.95 15.52 13.59
N GLU A 127 11.20 15.86 12.34
CA GLU A 127 10.26 16.57 11.48
C GLU A 127 9.89 15.71 10.27
N VAL A 128 8.67 15.86 9.79
CA VAL A 128 8.18 15.23 8.58
C VAL A 128 7.52 16.31 7.73
N ALA A 129 8.01 16.49 6.50
CA ALA A 129 7.34 17.30 5.50
C ALA A 129 6.43 16.41 4.65
N VAL A 130 5.16 16.77 4.54
CA VAL A 130 4.15 16.00 3.80
C VAL A 130 3.63 16.87 2.66
N HIS A 131 3.68 16.36 1.44
CA HIS A 131 2.99 16.93 0.29
C HIS A 131 1.73 16.11 0.04
N GLY A 132 0.54 16.69 0.24
CA GLY A 132 -0.70 15.92 0.21
C GLY A 132 -1.95 16.75 0.43
N SER A 133 -3.01 16.12 0.91
CA SER A 133 -4.33 16.74 1.09
C SER A 133 -4.69 16.93 2.55
N GLN A 134 -5.63 17.86 2.81
CA GLN A 134 -6.28 18.02 4.11
C GLN A 134 -7.78 17.79 3.96
N ASN A 135 -8.37 16.98 4.84
CA ASN A 135 -9.81 16.75 4.82
C ASN A 135 -10.60 18.07 4.97
N GLY A 136 -11.62 18.26 4.14
CA GLY A 136 -12.45 19.46 4.10
C GLY A 136 -11.88 20.63 3.28
N LEU A 137 -10.68 20.50 2.71
CA LEU A 137 -10.12 21.47 1.75
C LEU A 137 -9.85 20.80 0.42
N SER A 138 -10.19 21.49 -0.68
CA SER A 138 -9.78 21.06 -2.02
C SER A 138 -8.36 21.54 -2.30
N GLY A 139 -7.52 20.65 -2.81
CA GLY A 139 -6.17 20.98 -3.27
C GLY A 139 -5.08 20.19 -2.56
N ILE A 140 -3.85 20.38 -3.04
CA ILE A 140 -2.64 19.81 -2.48
C ILE A 140 -1.86 20.92 -1.78
N PHE A 141 -1.31 20.58 -0.62
CA PHE A 141 -0.57 21.51 0.24
C PHE A 141 0.67 20.84 0.80
N ASP A 142 1.57 21.67 1.29
CA ASP A 142 2.72 21.25 2.07
C ASP A 142 2.42 21.40 3.56
N PHE A 143 2.82 20.40 4.33
CA PHE A 143 2.63 20.36 5.78
C PHE A 143 3.96 20.05 6.46
N GLU A 144 4.24 20.77 7.54
CA GLU A 144 5.33 20.49 8.47
C GLU A 144 4.73 19.83 9.71
N CYS A 145 5.16 18.61 10.02
CA CYS A 145 4.70 17.82 11.14
C CYS A 145 5.89 17.46 12.02
N HIS A 146 5.69 17.33 13.33
CA HIS A 146 6.76 16.95 14.25
C HIS A 146 6.38 15.71 15.07
N TRP A 147 7.40 15.06 15.61
CA TRP A 147 7.28 14.00 16.59
C TRP A 147 8.34 14.16 17.69
N ASN A 148 8.10 13.57 18.86
CA ASN A 148 8.99 13.66 20.02
C ASN A 148 9.65 12.33 20.34
N SER A 149 8.95 11.21 20.08
CA SER A 149 9.40 9.85 20.33
C SER A 149 9.23 8.96 19.09
N PRO A 150 10.09 7.94 18.87
CA PRO A 150 9.89 6.93 17.81
C PRO A 150 8.56 6.16 17.90
N SER A 151 7.91 6.18 19.07
CA SER A 151 6.58 5.59 19.27
C SER A 151 5.43 6.47 18.75
N ASP A 152 5.69 7.73 18.42
CA ASP A 152 4.65 8.67 18.01
C ASP A 152 4.13 8.29 16.61
N PRO A 153 2.82 8.43 16.34
CA PRO A 153 2.26 8.12 15.02
C PRO A 153 2.97 8.83 13.86
N ASN A 154 3.34 10.10 14.07
CA ASN A 154 4.05 10.91 13.06
C ASN A 154 5.49 10.44 12.80
N ALA A 155 6.10 9.64 13.70
CA ALA A 155 7.44 9.09 13.53
C ALA A 155 7.45 7.80 12.69
N ARG A 156 6.27 7.23 12.41
CA ARG A 156 6.15 6.00 11.64
C ARG A 156 6.61 6.23 10.21
N THR A 157 7.46 5.35 9.70
CA THR A 157 7.93 5.38 8.31
C THR A 157 7.29 4.25 7.51
N PRO A 158 6.98 4.46 6.21
CA PRO A 158 6.35 3.46 5.37
C PRO A 158 7.33 2.36 4.95
N TYR A 159 6.79 1.19 4.60
CA TYR A 159 7.54 0.10 3.97
C TYR A 159 7.03 -0.10 2.55
N CYS A 160 7.92 -0.47 1.62
CA CYS A 160 7.57 -0.86 0.27
C CYS A 160 8.16 -2.23 -0.07
N GLY A 161 7.38 -3.09 -0.72
CA GLY A 161 7.83 -4.38 -1.26
C GLY A 161 8.13 -4.31 -2.76
N GLY A 162 8.83 -5.32 -3.29
CA GLY A 162 9.07 -5.42 -4.73
C GLY A 162 10.03 -4.36 -5.28
N CYS A 163 10.87 -3.77 -4.44
CA CYS A 163 11.73 -2.66 -4.81
C CYS A 163 13.00 -3.11 -5.55
N HIS A 164 13.48 -2.26 -6.47
CA HIS A 164 14.76 -2.39 -7.15
C HIS A 164 15.53 -1.06 -7.08
N ASN A 165 16.86 -1.11 -7.17
CA ASN A 165 17.70 0.09 -7.10
C ASN A 165 17.34 1.07 -8.23
N PHE A 166 17.29 2.35 -7.88
CA PHE A 166 17.10 3.48 -8.79
C PHE A 166 18.41 3.88 -9.46
#